data_AF-A0A1F9CZH1-F1
#
_entry.id   AF-A0A1F9CZH1-F1
#
_cell.length_a   1.000
_cell.length_b   1.000
_cell.length_c   1.000
_cell.angle_alpha   90.00
_cell.angle_beta   90.00
_cell.angle_gamma   90.00
#
_symmetry.space_group_name_H-M   'P 1'
#
loop_
_entity.id
_entity.type
_entity.pdbx_description
1 polymer ?
#
loop_
_entity_poly.entity_id
_entity_poly.type
_entity_poly.pdbx_seq_one_letter_code
_entity_poly.pdbx_strand_id
1 'polypeptide(L)'
;MIDSSLALAWALPDETSKEAERFLSRISIRNILWVPALWWYETANALLMAQRRKRLTEAERIRLMGLYRKLPIRTDVVLDSDSVWCFQTLAIEHNLSASDAAYLELAQRRGLGLATVDRPLRLAAQRAGMKVSPQA
;
A
#
# COMPACT_ATOMS: atom_id res chain seq x y z
N MET A 1 5.60 -0.14 -6.34
CA MET A 1 4.26 0.14 -5.81
C MET A 1 4.29 0.07 -4.30
N ILE A 2 3.51 0.90 -3.61
CA ILE A 2 3.29 0.75 -2.17
C ILE A 2 1.81 0.43 -1.92
N ASP A 3 1.51 -0.40 -0.93
CA ASP A 3 0.14 -0.58 -0.44
C ASP A 3 -0.14 0.29 0.79
N SER A 4 -1.40 0.29 1.24
CA SER A 4 -1.81 1.07 2.41
C SER A 4 -1.27 0.46 3.71
N SER A 5 -1.08 -0.86 3.77
CA SER A 5 -0.55 -1.55 4.96
C SER A 5 0.87 -1.10 5.31
N LEU A 6 1.74 -0.91 4.32
CA LEU A 6 3.11 -0.44 4.52
C LEU A 6 3.16 1.01 5.03
N ALA A 7 2.27 1.87 4.49
CA ALA A 7 2.13 3.23 4.98
C ALA A 7 1.70 3.23 6.46
N LEU A 8 0.73 2.39 6.81
CA LEU A 8 0.23 2.28 8.18
C LEU A 8 1.23 1.68 9.16
N ALA A 9 2.04 0.72 8.73
CA ALA A 9 3.12 0.19 9.55
C ALA A 9 4.10 1.30 9.96
N TRP A 10 4.40 2.26 9.08
CA TRP A 10 5.22 3.41 9.45
C TRP A 10 4.54 4.34 10.46
N ALA A 11 3.21 4.42 10.44
CA ALA A 11 2.45 5.29 11.32
C ALA A 11 2.33 4.77 12.76
N LEU A 12 2.42 3.45 12.97
CA LEU A 12 2.15 2.83 14.27
C LEU A 12 3.44 2.23 14.86
N PRO A 13 3.73 2.42 16.16
CA PRO A 13 4.95 1.95 16.81
C PRO A 13 4.92 0.45 17.14
N ASP A 14 4.55 -0.37 16.15
CA ASP A 14 4.43 -1.82 16.27
C ASP A 14 5.70 -2.48 15.67
N GLU A 15 5.84 -3.81 15.75
CA GLU A 15 7.04 -4.50 15.26
C GLU A 15 7.36 -4.21 13.79
N THR A 16 6.32 -4.09 12.94
CA THR A 16 6.43 -3.80 11.50
C THR A 16 6.85 -2.37 11.17
N SER A 17 6.92 -1.50 12.18
CA SER A 17 7.27 -0.09 12.04
C SER A 17 8.71 0.12 11.58
N LYS A 18 9.64 -0.70 12.10
CA LYS A 18 11.07 -0.57 11.81
C LYS A 18 11.40 -0.97 10.38
N GLU A 19 10.73 -1.98 9.83
CA GLU A 19 10.88 -2.41 8.44
C GLU A 19 10.29 -1.37 7.49
N ALA A 20 9.11 -0.82 7.82
CA ALA A 20 8.48 0.23 7.05
C ALA A 20 9.33 1.52 7.04
N GLU A 21 9.84 1.93 8.19
CA GLU A 21 10.73 3.09 8.31
C GLU A 21 12.04 2.90 7.55
N ARG A 22 12.67 1.73 7.64
CA ARG A 22 13.88 1.39 6.85
C ARG A 22 13.60 1.40 5.35
N PHE A 23 12.42 0.95 4.92
CA PHE A 23 12.05 1.02 3.51
C PHE A 23 11.84 2.46 3.05
N LEU A 24 11.04 3.23 3.78
CA LEU A 24 10.68 4.62 3.43
C LEU A 24 11.90 5.55 3.49
N SER A 25 12.83 5.35 4.42
CA SER A 25 14.08 6.14 4.51
C SER A 25 15.02 5.94 3.32
N ARG A 26 14.86 4.86 2.55
CA ARG A 26 15.63 4.61 1.31
C ARG A 26 14.97 5.21 0.08
N ILE A 27 13.75 5.73 0.19
CA ILE A 27 13.02 6.33 -0.93
C ILE A 27 13.56 7.74 -1.14
N SER A 28 14.22 7.95 -2.27
CA SER A 28 14.61 9.26 -2.74
C SER A 28 13.50 9.90 -3.59
N ILE A 29 13.61 11.19 -3.87
CA ILE A 29 12.69 11.90 -4.77
C ILE A 29 12.66 11.33 -6.20
N ARG A 30 13.69 10.55 -6.58
CA ARG A 30 13.77 9.88 -7.88
C ARG A 30 12.95 8.57 -7.93
N ASN A 31 12.54 8.04 -6.79
CA ASN A 31 11.78 6.79 -6.70
C ASN A 31 10.28 7.08 -6.75
N ILE A 32 9.67 7.05 -7.93
CA ILE A 32 8.22 7.22 -8.06
C ILE A 32 7.49 6.04 -7.39
N LEU A 33 6.60 6.36 -6.45
CA LEU A 33 5.76 5.37 -5.76
C LEU A 33 4.39 5.36 -6.43
N TRP A 34 4.06 4.28 -7.13
CA TRP A 34 2.72 4.09 -7.68
C TRP A 34 1.76 3.53 -6.63
N VAL A 35 0.53 4.03 -6.64
CA VAL A 35 -0.61 3.56 -5.83
C VAL A 35 -1.91 3.62 -6.66
N PRO A 36 -2.88 2.73 -6.43
CA PRO A 36 -4.23 2.91 -6.96
C PRO A 36 -4.96 4.03 -6.19
N ALA A 37 -6.00 4.63 -6.77
CA ALA A 37 -6.80 5.67 -6.12
C ALA A 37 -7.37 5.24 -4.74
N LEU A 38 -7.75 3.96 -4.63
CA LEU A 38 -8.14 3.25 -3.40
C LEU A 38 -7.20 3.50 -2.22
N TRP A 39 -5.88 3.61 -2.46
CA TRP A 39 -4.88 3.78 -1.40
C TRP A 39 -5.18 4.98 -0.51
N TRP A 40 -5.64 6.09 -1.11
CA TRP A 40 -5.98 7.29 -0.34
C TRP A 40 -7.16 7.08 0.60
N TYR A 41 -8.16 6.30 0.18
CA TYR A 41 -9.31 5.95 1.02
C TYR A 41 -8.89 5.04 2.18
N GLU A 42 -8.08 4.02 1.90
CA GLU A 42 -7.56 3.10 2.91
C GLU A 42 -6.67 3.82 3.93
N THR A 43 -5.72 4.65 3.48
CA THR A 43 -4.86 5.44 4.36
C THR A 43 -5.68 6.40 5.22
N ALA A 44 -6.64 7.12 4.64
CA ALA A 44 -7.50 8.03 5.40
C ALA A 44 -8.31 7.29 6.47
N ASN A 45 -8.97 6.19 6.09
CA ASN A 45 -9.77 5.41 7.01
C ASN A 45 -8.93 4.82 8.14
N ALA A 46 -7.76 4.26 7.82
CA ALA A 46 -6.92 3.62 8.81
C ALA A 46 -6.28 4.61 9.79
N LEU A 47 -5.87 5.80 9.33
CA LEU A 47 -5.44 6.89 10.21
C LEU A 47 -6.57 7.34 11.16
N LEU A 48 -7.80 7.48 10.64
CA LEU A 48 -8.97 7.81 11.46
C LEU A 48 -9.28 6.70 12.47
N MET A 49 -9.23 5.43 12.07
CA MET A 49 -9.48 4.31 12.97
C MET A 49 -8.41 4.20 14.05
N ALA A 50 -7.14 4.42 13.71
CA ALA A 50 -6.06 4.45 14.68
C ALA A 50 -6.28 5.53 15.75
N GLN A 51 -6.73 6.73 15.35
CA GLN A 51 -7.10 7.77 16.30
C GLN A 51 -8.32 7.40 17.15
N ARG A 52 -9.40 6.88 16.54
CA ARG A 52 -10.59 6.44 17.30
C ARG A 52 -10.26 5.37 18.33
N ARG A 53 -9.30 4.50 18.02
CA ARG A 53 -8.77 3.46 18.90
C ARG A 53 -7.67 3.97 19.85
N LYS A 54 -7.43 5.29 19.91
CA LYS A 54 -6.42 5.95 20.75
C LYS A 54 -4.98 5.46 20.54
N ARG A 55 -4.66 4.92 19.35
CA ARG A 55 -3.29 4.55 18.96
C ARG A 55 -2.52 5.72 18.35
N LEU A 56 -3.24 6.74 17.88
CA LEU A 56 -2.69 8.01 17.42
C LEU A 56 -3.44 9.16 18.07
N THR A 57 -2.71 10.19 18.42
CA THR A 57 -3.24 11.53 18.71
C THR A 57 -3.62 12.25 17.43
N GLU A 58 -4.42 13.30 17.54
CA GLU A 58 -4.73 14.18 16.40
C GLU A 58 -3.47 14.82 15.80
N ALA A 59 -2.54 15.25 16.66
CA ALA A 59 -1.28 15.84 16.22
C ALA A 59 -0.45 14.84 15.38
N GLU A 60 -0.37 13.58 15.81
CA GLU A 60 0.32 12.52 15.06
C GLU A 60 -0.37 12.23 13.74
N ARG A 61 -1.70 12.14 13.71
CA ARG A 61 -2.49 11.94 12.48
C ARG A 61 -2.20 13.06 11.46
N ILE A 62 -2.22 14.31 11.90
CA ILE A 62 -1.93 15.48 11.04
C ILE A 62 -0.49 15.43 10.53
N ARG A 63 0.47 15.13 11.40
CA ARG A 63 1.89 15.00 11.05
C ARG A 63 2.11 13.91 10.00
N LEU A 64 1.52 12.73 10.18
CA LEU A 64 1.63 11.60 9.26
C LEU A 64 1.07 11.93 7.88
N MET A 65 -0.11 12.58 7.83
CA MET A 65 -0.67 13.03 6.55
C MET A 65 0.25 14.05 5.85
N GLY A 66 0.87 14.95 6.62
CA GLY A 66 1.87 15.88 6.10
C GLY A 66 3.12 15.19 5.53
N LEU A 67 3.51 14.04 6.09
CA LEU A 67 4.60 13.22 5.58
C LEU A 67 4.22 12.50 4.28
N TYR A 68 3.05 11.87 4.21
CA TYR A 68 2.58 11.20 2.99
C TYR A 68 2.49 12.15 1.79
N ARG A 69 2.08 13.40 2.02
CA ARG A 69 2.03 14.43 0.98
C ARG A 69 3.40 14.82 0.40
N LYS A 70 4.49 14.50 1.11
CA LYS A 70 5.87 14.76 0.64
C LYS A 70 6.46 13.57 -0.11
N LEU A 71 5.84 12.40 -0.05
CA LEU A 71 6.29 11.24 -0.81
C LEU A 71 6.04 11.46 -2.31
N PRO A 72 6.94 11.00 -3.19
CA PRO A 72 6.78 11.10 -4.65
C PRO A 72 5.75 10.09 -5.19
N ILE A 73 4.50 10.19 -4.71
CA ILE A 73 3.41 9.28 -5.05
C ILE A 73 2.77 9.69 -6.38
N ARG A 74 2.55 8.71 -7.27
CA ARG A 74 1.69 8.83 -8.44
C ARG A 74 0.48 7.91 -8.28
N THR A 75 -0.69 8.51 -8.37
CA THR A 75 -1.96 7.78 -8.32
C THR A 75 -2.32 7.28 -9.72
N ASP A 76 -2.60 5.98 -9.82
CA ASP A 76 -3.28 5.40 -10.98
C ASP A 76 -4.79 5.45 -10.73
N VAL A 77 -5.52 6.06 -11.66
CA VAL A 77 -6.97 6.34 -11.53
C VAL A 77 -7.82 5.46 -12.44
N VAL A 78 -7.28 4.32 -12.88
CA VAL A 78 -8.02 3.37 -13.74
C VAL A 78 -9.14 2.73 -12.91
N LEU A 79 -10.38 3.00 -13.30
CA LEU A 79 -11.58 2.42 -12.72
C LEU A 79 -12.72 2.40 -13.75
N ASP A 80 -12.73 1.36 -14.57
CA ASP A 80 -13.77 1.02 -15.55
C ASP A 80 -14.25 -0.43 -15.35
N SER A 81 -15.25 -0.86 -16.12
CA SER A 81 -15.80 -2.23 -16.01
C SER A 81 -14.74 -3.32 -16.23
N ASP A 82 -13.79 -3.08 -17.12
CA ASP A 82 -12.77 -4.06 -17.48
C ASP A 82 -11.77 -4.22 -16.34
N SER A 83 -11.36 -3.11 -15.72
CA SER A 83 -10.52 -3.13 -14.52
C SER A 83 -11.20 -3.85 -13.35
N VAL A 84 -12.51 -3.64 -13.14
CA VAL A 84 -13.28 -4.35 -12.11
C VAL A 84 -13.29 -5.86 -12.37
N TRP A 85 -13.50 -6.27 -13.62
CA TRP A 85 -13.42 -7.68 -14.01
C TRP A 85 -12.03 -8.26 -13.76
N CYS A 86 -10.96 -7.54 -14.11
CA CYS A 86 -9.58 -7.94 -13.81
C CYS A 86 -9.32 -8.09 -12.31
N PHE A 87 -9.82 -7.15 -11.49
CA PHE A 87 -9.69 -7.24 -10.03
C PHE A 87 -10.40 -8.47 -9.48
N GLN A 88 -11.62 -8.77 -9.95
CA GLN A 88 -12.36 -9.97 -9.56
C GLN A 88 -11.60 -11.25 -9.95
N THR A 89 -11.06 -11.29 -11.18
CA THR A 89 -10.30 -12.44 -11.68
C THR A 89 -9.08 -12.72 -10.81
N LEU A 90 -8.27 -11.69 -10.53
CA LEU A 90 -7.08 -11.81 -9.67
C LEU A 90 -7.44 -12.12 -8.21
N ALA A 91 -8.54 -11.55 -7.71
CA ALA A 91 -9.05 -11.83 -6.37
C ALA A 91 -9.41 -13.30 -6.19
N ILE A 92 -10.06 -13.91 -7.18
CA ILE A 92 -10.40 -15.34 -7.18
C ILE A 92 -9.13 -16.19 -7.29
N GLU A 93 -8.26 -15.89 -8.26
CA GLU A 93 -7.04 -16.66 -8.53
C GLU A 93 -6.10 -16.71 -7.32
N HIS A 94 -5.93 -15.57 -6.64
CA HIS A 94 -4.99 -15.44 -5.53
C HIS A 94 -5.63 -15.49 -4.14
N ASN A 95 -6.96 -15.69 -4.06
CA ASN A 95 -7.74 -15.64 -2.82
C ASN A 95 -7.50 -14.33 -2.04
N LEU A 96 -7.69 -13.20 -2.75
CA LEU A 96 -7.50 -11.84 -2.24
C LEU A 96 -8.84 -11.09 -2.16
N SER A 97 -8.86 -9.97 -1.45
CA SER A 97 -9.92 -8.98 -1.62
C SER A 97 -9.78 -8.25 -2.96
N ALA A 98 -10.86 -7.63 -3.46
CA ALA A 98 -10.77 -6.80 -4.67
C ALA A 98 -9.82 -5.60 -4.48
N SER A 99 -9.74 -5.07 -3.26
CA SER A 99 -8.79 -4.01 -2.90
C SER A 99 -7.34 -4.47 -3.06
N ASP A 100 -6.99 -5.64 -2.51
CA ASP A 100 -5.65 -6.22 -2.63
C ASP A 100 -5.34 -6.60 -4.09
N ALA A 101 -6.33 -7.11 -4.82
CA ALA A 101 -6.20 -7.42 -6.24
C ALA A 101 -5.93 -6.16 -7.08
N ALA A 102 -6.48 -5.00 -6.73
CA ALA A 102 -6.15 -3.75 -7.42
C ALA A 102 -4.68 -3.36 -7.23
N TYR A 103 -4.08 -3.70 -6.08
CA TYR A 103 -2.63 -3.55 -5.91
C TYR A 103 -1.85 -4.59 -6.73
N LEU A 104 -2.30 -5.83 -6.79
CA LEU A 104 -1.60 -6.82 -7.61
C LEU A 104 -1.64 -6.44 -9.10
N GLU A 105 -2.82 -6.07 -9.60
CA GLU A 105 -3.08 -5.65 -10.99
C GLU A 105 -2.17 -4.50 -11.40
N LEU A 106 -2.19 -3.39 -10.66
CA LEU A 106 -1.46 -2.18 -11.06
C LEU A 106 0.06 -2.44 -11.03
N ALA A 107 0.55 -3.24 -10.08
CA ALA A 107 1.95 -3.58 -10.04
C ALA A 107 2.35 -4.51 -11.21
N GLN A 108 1.50 -5.47 -11.59
CA GLN A 108 1.72 -6.33 -12.76
C GLN A 108 1.71 -5.52 -14.05
N ARG A 109 0.65 -4.74 -14.29
CA ARG A 109 0.47 -3.92 -15.51
C ARG A 109 1.62 -2.94 -15.74
N ARG A 110 2.22 -2.41 -14.68
CA ARG A 110 3.35 -1.47 -14.77
C ARG A 110 4.73 -2.12 -14.62
N GLY A 111 4.82 -3.44 -14.46
CA GLY A 111 6.09 -4.14 -14.24
C GLY A 111 6.84 -3.68 -12.98
N LEU A 112 6.11 -3.37 -11.91
CA LEU A 112 6.66 -2.84 -10.66
C LEU A 112 6.81 -3.93 -9.60
N GLY A 113 7.81 -3.78 -8.72
CA GLY A 113 7.81 -4.49 -7.45
C GLY A 113 6.69 -3.99 -6.53
N LEU A 114 6.23 -4.86 -5.63
CA LEU A 114 5.20 -4.57 -4.64
C LEU A 114 5.81 -4.39 -3.25
N ALA A 115 5.58 -3.25 -2.62
CA ALA A 115 5.97 -3.01 -1.25
C ALA A 115 4.74 -3.10 -0.32
N THR A 116 4.69 -4.13 0.51
CA THR A 116 3.53 -4.46 1.36
C THR A 116 3.97 -5.21 2.62
N VAL A 117 3.29 -5.01 3.74
CA VAL A 117 3.41 -5.88 4.92
C VAL A 117 2.22 -6.84 5.08
N ASP A 118 1.24 -6.76 4.18
CA ASP A 118 0.13 -7.70 4.10
C ASP A 118 0.62 -9.06 3.57
N ARG A 119 0.36 -10.12 4.33
CA ARG A 119 0.87 -11.46 4.04
C ARG A 119 0.16 -12.12 2.85
N PRO A 120 -1.17 -12.14 2.75
CA PRO A 120 -1.87 -12.61 1.55
C PRO A 120 -1.37 -11.95 0.27
N LEU A 121 -1.32 -10.62 0.24
CA LEU A 121 -0.92 -9.86 -0.94
C LEU A 121 0.56 -10.08 -1.30
N ARG A 122 1.44 -10.19 -0.31
CA ARG A 122 2.86 -10.58 -0.51
C ARG A 122 3.00 -11.93 -1.19
N LEU A 123 2.27 -12.95 -0.73
CA LEU A 123 2.31 -14.29 -1.31
C LEU A 123 1.80 -14.30 -2.75
N ALA A 124 0.73 -13.55 -3.03
CA ALA A 124 0.20 -13.40 -4.39
C ALA A 124 1.22 -12.75 -5.33
N ALA A 125 1.86 -11.65 -4.91
CA ALA A 125 2.89 -10.98 -5.68
C ALA A 125 4.11 -11.90 -5.95
N GLN A 126 4.53 -12.70 -4.97
CA GLN A 126 5.60 -13.68 -5.16
C GLN A 126 5.22 -14.78 -6.17
N ARG A 127 3.98 -15.29 -6.11
CA ARG A 127 3.47 -16.26 -7.08
C ARG A 127 3.41 -15.69 -8.49
N ALA A 128 3.11 -14.39 -8.61
CA ALA A 128 3.16 -13.64 -9.85
C ALA A 128 4.60 -13.28 -10.33
N GLY A 129 5.64 -13.77 -9.66
CA GLY A 129 7.05 -13.52 -10.04
C GLY A 129 7.54 -12.11 -9.73
N MET A 130 6.84 -11.37 -8.89
CA MET A 130 7.14 -9.97 -8.59
C MET A 130 8.13 -9.83 -7.44
N LYS A 131 8.96 -8.78 -7.48
CA LYS A 131 9.81 -8.41 -6.35
C LYS A 131 8.94 -7.87 -5.22
N VAL A 132 9.10 -8.39 -4.01
CA VAL A 132 8.38 -7.92 -2.82
C VAL A 132 9.32 -7.32 -1.80
N SER A 133 8.91 -6.22 -1.18
CA SER A 133 9.66 -5.51 -0.12
C SER A 133 8.74 -5.04 1.01
N PRO A 134 9.24 -4.81 2.23
CA PRO A 134 10.56 -5.22 2.74
C PRO A 134 10.71 -6.76 2.73
N GLN A 135 11.93 -7.30 2.74
CA GLN A 135 12.14 -8.76 2.88
C GLN A 135 11.71 -9.19 4.29
N ALA A 136 11.04 -10.35 4.38
CA ALA A 136 10.60 -10.92 5.65
C ALA A 136 11.78 -11.44 6.47
#